data_AF-A0A2E2WST3-F1
#
_entry.id   AF-A0A2E2WST3-F1
#
_cell.length_a   1.000
_cell.length_b   1.000
_cell.length_c   1.000
_cell.angle_alpha   90.00
_cell.angle_beta   90.00
_cell.angle_gamma   90.00
#
_symmetry.space_group_name_H-M   'P 1'
#
loop_
_entity.id
_entity.type
_entity.pdbx_description
1 polymer ?
#
loop_
_entity_poly.entity_id
_entity_poly.type
_entity_poly.pdbx_seq_one_letter_code
_entity_poly.pdbx_strand_id
1 'polypeptide(L)'
;MKYTKSGITTTKNTPKDAEVVSHKLMIRSGMIKKLASGLYTWMPLGLRVLKKIENIIRLEMNKIEALEILMPAIQPSELWKESERWEKYGPELLRITDRHDREFCFGPTHEEIITDIARKDIKSYKQLPIIYYQIQTKFRDEIRPRFGVMRAREFLMKDAYSFHENEECLDKTYQTMFKAYKNCFDKIGFEYKVVNADNGQIGGSESHEFHVIADNGEDELIFSDSSDYAINSELFTEPPMEGDDCPDGSGKVKIKRGIEVGHIFKLGKNYSESMNASISNKENKNVKMNMGCYGIGVSRI
;
A
#
# COMPACT_ATOMS: atom_id res chain seq x y z
N MET A 1 -30.18 12.35 2.51
CA MET A 1 -30.92 11.09 2.24
C MET A 1 -31.81 10.80 3.46
N LYS A 2 -33.12 10.58 3.27
CA LYS A 2 -34.02 10.18 4.37
C LYS A 2 -33.68 8.75 4.82
N TYR A 3 -33.70 8.48 6.13
CA TYR A 3 -33.34 7.15 6.68
C TYR A 3 -34.19 6.01 6.09
N THR A 4 -35.49 6.25 5.88
CA THR A 4 -36.42 5.29 5.29
C THR A 4 -36.07 4.84 3.88
N LYS A 5 -35.22 5.58 3.17
CA LYS A 5 -34.71 5.24 1.81
C LYS A 5 -33.23 4.88 1.80
N SER A 6 -32.62 4.68 2.97
CA SER A 6 -31.16 4.54 3.10
C SER A 6 -30.63 3.13 2.90
N GLY A 7 -31.48 2.11 3.07
CA GLY A 7 -31.04 0.70 3.09
C GLY A 7 -30.12 0.35 4.26
N ILE A 8 -29.98 1.22 5.26
CA ILE A 8 -29.14 0.96 6.43
C ILE A 8 -29.87 0.00 7.37
N THR A 9 -29.25 -1.15 7.64
CA THR A 9 -29.74 -2.14 8.59
C THR A 9 -28.72 -2.30 9.72
N THR A 10 -29.08 -1.86 10.92
CA THR A 10 -28.23 -2.03 12.11
C THR A 10 -28.50 -3.37 12.77
N THR A 11 -27.48 -3.93 13.43
CA THR A 11 -27.60 -5.20 14.16
C THR A 11 -27.27 -5.01 15.63
N LYS A 12 -28.06 -5.67 16.50
CA LYS A 12 -27.82 -5.66 17.95
C LYS A 12 -26.66 -6.57 18.34
N ASN A 13 -26.58 -7.74 17.70
CA ASN A 13 -25.61 -8.77 17.99
C ASN A 13 -24.42 -8.68 17.05
N THR A 14 -23.22 -8.75 17.61
CA THR A 14 -21.99 -8.88 16.85
C THR A 14 -21.70 -10.36 16.59
N PRO A 15 -21.25 -10.74 15.38
CA PRO A 15 -20.72 -12.07 15.14
C PRO A 15 -19.58 -12.43 16.09
N LYS A 16 -19.50 -13.71 16.51
CA LYS A 16 -18.47 -14.18 17.46
C LYS A 16 -17.05 -14.10 16.88
N ASP A 17 -16.91 -14.11 15.57
CA ASP A 17 -15.66 -14.02 14.82
C ASP A 17 -15.14 -12.58 14.63
N ALA A 18 -15.89 -11.56 15.08
CA ALA A 18 -15.40 -10.19 15.09
C ALA A 18 -14.63 -9.92 16.39
N GLU A 19 -13.31 -9.85 16.31
CA GLU A 19 -12.43 -9.70 17.49
C GLU A 19 -12.22 -8.22 17.87
N VAL A 20 -11.86 -7.38 16.90
CA VAL A 20 -11.50 -5.96 17.09
C VAL A 20 -12.71 -5.01 17.02
N VAL A 21 -12.65 -3.92 17.78
CA VAL A 21 -13.77 -2.96 17.92
C VAL A 21 -14.23 -2.38 16.58
N SER A 22 -13.32 -2.05 15.67
CA SER A 22 -13.63 -1.52 14.33
C SER A 22 -14.51 -2.50 13.55
N HIS A 23 -14.11 -3.76 13.45
CA HIS A 23 -14.87 -4.83 12.79
C HIS A 23 -16.27 -5.00 13.41
N LYS A 24 -16.36 -5.03 14.76
CA LYS A 24 -17.64 -5.14 15.47
C LYS A 24 -18.57 -3.97 15.13
N LEU A 25 -18.05 -2.74 15.16
CA LEU A 25 -18.83 -1.54 14.90
C LEU A 25 -19.27 -1.43 13.44
N MET A 26 -18.40 -1.75 12.47
CA MET A 26 -18.75 -1.73 11.05
C MET A 26 -19.86 -2.72 10.69
N ILE A 27 -19.91 -3.89 11.34
CA ILE A 27 -21.02 -4.83 11.17
C ILE A 27 -22.30 -4.31 11.84
N ARG A 28 -22.19 -3.81 13.09
CA ARG A 28 -23.35 -3.31 13.85
C ARG A 28 -24.01 -2.08 13.23
N SER A 29 -23.21 -1.19 12.64
CA SER A 29 -23.69 0.00 11.92
C SER A 29 -24.21 -0.33 10.52
N GLY A 30 -24.06 -1.57 10.06
CA GLY A 30 -24.45 -1.99 8.71
C GLY A 30 -23.59 -1.36 7.62
N MET A 31 -22.31 -1.09 7.89
CA MET A 31 -21.35 -0.56 6.92
C MET A 31 -20.77 -1.64 6.01
N ILE A 32 -20.59 -2.86 6.53
CA ILE A 32 -20.08 -4.02 5.78
C ILE A 32 -20.89 -5.27 6.07
N LYS A 33 -20.91 -6.20 5.12
CA LYS A 33 -21.43 -7.57 5.31
C LYS A 33 -20.37 -8.58 4.85
N LYS A 34 -20.10 -9.58 5.68
CA LYS A 34 -19.21 -10.69 5.32
C LYS A 34 -19.89 -11.56 4.27
N LEU A 35 -19.22 -11.77 3.13
CA LEU A 35 -19.65 -12.70 2.08
C LEU A 35 -18.93 -14.05 2.24
N ALA A 36 -17.63 -14.01 2.48
CA ALA A 36 -16.79 -15.17 2.80
C ALA A 36 -15.63 -14.76 3.72
N SER A 37 -14.75 -15.69 4.08
CA SER A 37 -13.53 -15.34 4.83
C SER A 37 -12.69 -14.32 4.06
N GLY A 38 -12.44 -13.16 4.68
CA GLY A 38 -11.69 -12.05 4.08
C GLY A 38 -12.39 -11.35 2.89
N LEU A 39 -13.68 -11.60 2.64
CA LEU A 39 -14.44 -10.95 1.56
C LEU A 39 -15.66 -10.22 2.14
N TYR A 40 -15.74 -8.91 1.90
CA TYR A 40 -16.76 -8.04 2.48
C TYR A 40 -17.48 -7.21 1.42
N THR A 41 -18.80 -7.16 1.50
CA THR A 41 -19.62 -6.23 0.74
C THR A 41 -19.72 -4.89 1.47
N TRP A 42 -19.33 -3.81 0.79
CA TRP A 42 -19.54 -2.45 1.28
C TRP A 42 -21.00 -2.04 1.11
N MET A 43 -21.67 -1.82 2.24
CA MET A 43 -23.06 -1.35 2.28
C MET A 43 -23.09 0.19 2.08
N PRO A 44 -24.27 0.80 1.80
CA PRO A 44 -24.34 2.21 1.40
C PRO A 44 -23.64 3.20 2.35
N LEU A 45 -23.71 3.00 3.68
CA LEU A 45 -23.01 3.86 4.63
C LEU A 45 -21.49 3.67 4.56
N GLY A 46 -21.01 2.43 4.54
CA GLY A 46 -19.59 2.12 4.45
C GLY A 46 -18.99 2.61 3.14
N LEU A 47 -19.67 2.39 2.02
CA LEU A 47 -19.22 2.84 0.71
C LEU A 47 -19.08 4.37 0.63
N ARG A 48 -19.97 5.13 1.29
CA ARG A 48 -19.85 6.60 1.36
C ARG A 48 -18.62 7.06 2.13
N VAL A 49 -18.22 6.33 3.17
CA VAL A 49 -16.98 6.61 3.92
C VAL A 49 -15.77 6.25 3.06
N LEU A 50 -15.76 5.06 2.46
CA LEU A 50 -14.70 4.62 1.55
C LEU A 50 -14.47 5.63 0.42
N LYS A 51 -15.54 6.14 -0.20
CA LYS A 51 -15.45 7.17 -1.26
C LYS A 51 -14.95 8.52 -0.78
N LYS A 52 -15.17 8.89 0.48
CA LYS A 52 -14.58 10.10 1.07
C LYS A 52 -13.08 9.96 1.24
N ILE A 53 -12.62 8.81 1.74
CA ILE A 53 -11.20 8.49 1.90
C ILE A 53 -10.50 8.47 0.53
N GLU A 54 -11.09 7.76 -0.43
CA GLU A 54 -10.61 7.71 -1.82
C GLU A 54 -10.44 9.12 -2.40
N ASN A 55 -11.42 10.00 -2.19
CA ASN A 55 -11.37 11.36 -2.70
C ASN A 55 -10.29 12.22 -2.02
N ILE A 56 -10.06 12.06 -0.72
CA ILE A 56 -8.95 12.75 -0.02
C ILE A 56 -7.61 12.34 -0.65
N ILE A 57 -7.40 11.04 -0.84
CA ILE A 57 -6.16 10.49 -1.41
C ILE A 57 -5.99 10.98 -2.85
N ARG A 58 -7.01 10.88 -3.69
CA ARG A 58 -7.00 11.38 -5.07
C ARG A 58 -6.63 12.86 -5.15
N LEU A 59 -7.19 13.70 -4.28
CA LEU A 59 -6.87 15.13 -4.24
C LEU A 59 -5.41 15.40 -3.88
N GLU A 60 -4.81 14.65 -2.93
CA GLU A 60 -3.39 14.82 -2.61
C GLU A 60 -2.46 14.25 -3.67
N MET A 61 -2.81 13.14 -4.33
CA MET A 61 -2.04 12.61 -5.46
C MET A 61 -2.06 13.58 -6.66
N ASN A 62 -3.22 14.17 -6.96
CA ASN A 62 -3.33 15.12 -8.08
C ASN A 62 -2.55 16.42 -7.84
N LYS A 63 -2.38 16.85 -6.57
CA LYS A 63 -1.57 18.04 -6.23
C LYS A 63 -0.09 17.87 -6.54
N ILE A 64 0.41 16.64 -6.55
CA ILE A 64 1.79 16.30 -6.90
C ILE A 64 1.91 15.84 -8.35
N GLU A 65 0.91 16.19 -9.18
CA GLU A 65 0.87 15.90 -10.63
C GLU A 65 0.91 14.40 -10.97
N ALA A 66 0.56 13.54 -10.00
CA ALA A 66 0.41 12.11 -10.28
C ALA A 66 -0.81 11.87 -11.17
N LEU A 67 -0.64 10.99 -12.16
CA LEU A 67 -1.62 10.71 -13.20
C LEU A 67 -2.44 9.47 -12.83
N GLU A 68 -3.74 9.66 -12.62
CA GLU A 68 -4.63 8.55 -12.32
C GLU A 68 -4.90 7.71 -13.58
N ILE A 69 -4.62 6.41 -13.47
CA ILE A 69 -4.91 5.37 -14.46
C ILE A 69 -5.68 4.22 -13.78
N LEU A 70 -6.16 3.26 -14.56
CA LEU A 70 -6.78 2.05 -14.02
C LEU A 70 -6.27 0.82 -14.77
N MET A 71 -5.45 0.03 -14.09
CA MET A 71 -4.89 -1.21 -14.62
C MET A 71 -5.82 -2.40 -14.33
N PRO A 72 -5.81 -3.45 -15.17
CA PRO A 72 -6.61 -4.65 -14.95
C PRO A 72 -6.31 -5.35 -13.62
N ALA A 73 -7.34 -5.96 -13.03
CA ALA A 73 -7.19 -6.84 -11.87
C ALA A 73 -6.58 -8.20 -12.27
N ILE A 74 -6.99 -8.74 -13.42
CA ILE A 74 -6.48 -10.00 -13.95
C ILE A 74 -5.23 -9.72 -14.76
N GLN A 75 -4.13 -10.39 -14.42
CA GLN A 75 -2.80 -10.11 -14.93
C GLN A 75 -2.19 -11.37 -15.55
N PRO A 76 -1.54 -11.27 -16.72
CA PRO A 76 -0.95 -12.42 -17.41
C PRO A 76 0.29 -12.95 -16.67
N SER A 77 0.43 -14.26 -16.54
CA SER A 77 1.56 -14.90 -15.85
C SER A 77 2.91 -14.55 -16.47
N GLU A 78 2.94 -14.27 -17.78
CA GLU A 78 4.16 -13.97 -18.54
C GLU A 78 4.91 -12.76 -17.96
N LEU A 79 4.20 -11.69 -17.60
CA LEU A 79 4.81 -10.50 -17.01
C LEU A 79 5.39 -10.77 -15.61
N TRP A 80 4.72 -11.62 -14.84
CA TRP A 80 5.19 -12.07 -13.51
C TRP A 80 6.37 -13.04 -13.59
N LYS A 81 6.45 -13.80 -14.68
CA LYS A 81 7.60 -14.66 -14.98
C LYS A 81 8.82 -13.82 -15.40
N GLU A 82 8.61 -12.74 -16.15
CA GLU A 82 9.69 -11.78 -16.50
C GLU A 82 10.33 -11.14 -15.25
N SER A 83 9.54 -10.79 -14.22
CA SER A 83 10.05 -10.25 -12.95
C SER A 83 10.52 -11.33 -11.96
N GLU A 84 10.42 -12.61 -12.34
CA GLU A 84 10.68 -13.78 -11.50
C GLU A 84 9.78 -13.90 -10.26
N ARG A 85 8.74 -13.07 -10.13
CA ARG A 85 7.84 -13.06 -8.96
C ARG A 85 6.73 -14.09 -9.06
N TRP A 86 6.45 -14.64 -10.24
CA TRP A 86 5.39 -15.64 -10.41
C TRP A 86 5.50 -16.81 -9.41
N GLU A 87 6.69 -17.38 -9.23
CA GLU A 87 6.90 -18.45 -8.23
C GLU A 87 7.26 -17.90 -6.86
N LYS A 88 8.11 -16.87 -6.79
CA LYS A 88 8.64 -16.32 -5.53
C LYS A 88 7.56 -15.72 -4.62
N TYR A 89 6.45 -15.24 -5.17
CA TYR A 89 5.34 -14.69 -4.37
C TYR A 89 4.63 -15.77 -3.53
N GLY A 90 4.75 -17.04 -3.92
CA GLY A 90 4.22 -18.15 -3.14
C GLY A 90 2.69 -18.27 -3.16
N PRO A 91 2.08 -18.77 -2.07
CA PRO A 91 0.66 -19.14 -2.03
C PRO A 91 -0.31 -17.95 -1.92
N GLU A 92 0.16 -16.77 -1.52
CA GLU A 92 -0.69 -15.58 -1.43
C GLU A 92 -1.11 -15.05 -2.82
N LEU A 93 -0.42 -15.46 -3.88
CA LEU A 93 -0.77 -15.13 -5.26
C LEU A 93 -1.91 -16.03 -5.74
N LEU A 94 -3.11 -15.46 -5.85
CA LEU A 94 -4.27 -16.16 -6.41
C LEU A 94 -4.08 -16.36 -7.93
N ARG A 95 -3.66 -17.56 -8.33
CA ARG A 95 -3.49 -17.98 -9.73
C ARG A 95 -4.81 -18.49 -10.29
N ILE A 96 -5.09 -18.15 -11.54
CA ILE A 96 -6.34 -18.44 -12.25
C ILE A 96 -5.97 -18.93 -13.64
N THR A 97 -6.61 -20.00 -14.08
CA THR A 97 -6.48 -20.51 -15.45
C THR A 97 -7.77 -20.22 -16.22
N ASP A 98 -7.66 -19.69 -17.43
CA ASP A 98 -8.83 -19.45 -18.27
C ASP A 98 -9.30 -20.71 -19.02
N ARG A 99 -10.37 -20.60 -19.80
CA ARG A 99 -10.95 -21.71 -20.59
C ARG A 99 -10.06 -22.23 -21.73
N HIS A 100 -8.91 -21.60 -21.96
CA HIS A 100 -7.93 -21.94 -22.98
C HIS A 100 -6.58 -22.32 -22.35
N ASP A 101 -6.59 -22.69 -21.06
CA ASP A 101 -5.42 -23.11 -20.30
C ASP A 101 -4.33 -22.04 -20.19
N ARG A 102 -4.68 -20.76 -20.33
CA ARG A 102 -3.75 -19.63 -20.11
C ARG A 102 -3.73 -19.25 -18.64
N GLU A 103 -2.52 -19.00 -18.12
CA GLU A 103 -2.29 -18.68 -16.71
C GLU A 103 -2.33 -17.18 -16.45
N PHE A 104 -3.09 -16.80 -15.43
CA PHE A 104 -3.24 -15.44 -14.93
C PHE A 104 -3.14 -15.43 -13.41
N CYS A 105 -3.02 -14.26 -12.82
CA CYS A 105 -3.29 -14.05 -11.41
C CYS A 105 -4.28 -12.91 -11.21
N PHE A 106 -4.95 -12.92 -10.06
CA PHE A 106 -5.58 -11.71 -9.55
C PHE A 106 -4.50 -10.87 -8.89
N GLY A 107 -4.22 -9.68 -9.44
CA GLY A 107 -3.13 -8.80 -9.04
C GLY A 107 -3.16 -8.43 -7.55
N PRO A 108 -2.15 -8.85 -6.76
CA PRO A 108 -1.97 -8.37 -5.39
C PRO A 108 -1.27 -6.98 -5.35
N THR A 109 -0.66 -6.59 -6.48
CA THR A 109 0.03 -5.33 -6.79
C THR A 109 0.26 -5.27 -8.32
N HIS A 110 0.92 -4.22 -8.83
CA HIS A 110 0.98 -3.91 -10.26
C HIS A 110 2.37 -3.45 -10.76
N GLU A 111 3.48 -3.75 -10.08
CA GLU A 111 4.82 -3.33 -10.54
C GLU A 111 5.15 -3.82 -11.95
N GLU A 112 4.81 -5.06 -12.30
CA GLU A 112 5.05 -5.65 -13.61
C GLU A 112 4.22 -4.97 -14.70
N ILE A 113 2.94 -4.71 -14.39
CA ILE A 113 1.98 -4.17 -15.34
C ILE A 113 2.35 -2.73 -15.71
N ILE A 114 2.69 -1.92 -14.71
CA ILE A 114 3.08 -0.53 -14.96
C ILE A 114 4.46 -0.43 -15.63
N THR A 115 5.36 -1.38 -15.35
CA THR A 115 6.66 -1.47 -16.04
C THR A 115 6.48 -1.83 -17.50
N ASP A 116 5.54 -2.73 -17.83
CA ASP A 116 5.21 -3.08 -19.21
C ASP A 116 4.62 -1.88 -19.99
N ILE A 117 3.80 -1.05 -19.35
CA ILE A 117 3.33 0.22 -19.94
C ILE A 117 4.51 1.17 -20.14
N ALA A 118 5.29 1.40 -19.08
CA ALA A 118 6.41 2.33 -19.09
C ALA A 118 7.46 1.98 -20.15
N ARG A 119 7.84 0.70 -20.29
CA ARG A 119 8.80 0.26 -21.31
C ARG A 119 8.29 0.47 -22.73
N LYS A 120 6.98 0.55 -22.96
CA LYS A 120 6.38 0.78 -24.29
C LYS A 120 6.25 2.26 -24.62
N ASP A 121 5.92 3.09 -23.64
CA ASP A 121 5.50 4.48 -23.87
C ASP A 121 6.56 5.53 -23.47
N ILE A 122 7.46 5.19 -22.53
CA ILE A 122 8.51 6.09 -22.06
C ILE A 122 9.83 5.71 -22.73
N LYS A 123 10.33 6.60 -23.61
CA LYS A 123 11.54 6.35 -24.42
C LYS A 123 12.65 7.36 -24.20
N SER A 124 12.35 8.52 -23.63
CA SER A 124 13.31 9.61 -23.46
C SER A 124 13.27 10.18 -22.05
N TYR A 125 14.43 10.60 -21.55
CA TYR A 125 14.55 11.36 -20.30
C TYR A 125 13.67 12.61 -20.25
N LYS A 126 13.28 13.18 -21.41
CA LYS A 126 12.38 14.34 -21.50
C LYS A 126 10.96 14.06 -21.00
N GLN A 127 10.57 12.80 -20.89
CA GLN A 127 9.28 12.36 -20.36
C GLN A 127 9.33 12.11 -18.84
N LEU A 128 10.49 12.30 -18.20
CA LEU A 128 10.71 12.00 -16.79
C LEU A 128 10.96 13.30 -15.97
N PRO A 129 10.59 13.33 -14.67
CA PRO A 129 9.89 12.28 -13.94
C PRO A 129 8.43 12.15 -14.35
N ILE A 130 7.86 10.97 -14.17
CA ILE A 130 6.43 10.74 -14.32
C ILE A 130 5.93 9.82 -13.22
N ILE A 131 4.71 10.08 -12.75
CA ILE A 131 4.07 9.34 -11.66
C ILE A 131 2.70 8.89 -12.15
N TYR A 132 2.47 7.59 -12.13
CA TYR A 132 1.14 7.00 -12.35
C TYR A 132 0.59 6.48 -11.03
N TYR A 133 -0.72 6.53 -10.84
CA TYR A 133 -1.36 5.85 -9.73
C TYR A 133 -2.73 5.33 -10.10
N GLN A 134 -3.24 4.41 -9.31
CA GLN A 134 -4.61 3.94 -9.42
C GLN A 134 -5.21 3.74 -8.03
N ILE A 135 -6.54 3.66 -7.96
CA ILE A 135 -7.24 3.16 -6.77
C ILE A 135 -8.08 1.97 -7.21
N GLN A 136 -7.61 0.76 -6.90
CA GLN A 136 -8.08 -0.46 -7.53
C GLN A 136 -8.05 -1.64 -6.55
N THR A 137 -9.02 -2.55 -6.71
CA THR A 137 -9.19 -3.75 -5.87
C THR A 137 -8.09 -4.78 -6.10
N LYS A 138 -7.38 -5.13 -5.04
CA LYS A 138 -6.34 -6.15 -5.00
C LYS A 138 -6.86 -7.44 -4.38
N PHE A 139 -6.15 -8.53 -4.63
CA PHE A 139 -6.39 -9.80 -3.94
C PHE A 139 -5.09 -10.40 -3.44
N ARG A 140 -5.05 -10.77 -2.15
CA ARG A 140 -4.00 -11.62 -1.55
C ARG A 140 -4.68 -12.77 -0.84
N ASP A 141 -4.31 -14.01 -1.14
CA ASP A 141 -4.90 -15.19 -0.49
C ASP A 141 -4.30 -15.41 0.92
N GLU A 142 -4.53 -14.42 1.78
CA GLU A 142 -4.08 -14.40 3.16
C GLU A 142 -4.48 -15.69 3.89
N ILE A 143 -3.48 -16.34 4.50
CA ILE A 143 -3.62 -17.64 5.17
C ILE A 143 -4.65 -17.54 6.31
N ARG A 144 -4.63 -16.42 7.05
CA ARG A 144 -5.55 -16.18 8.16
C ARG A 144 -6.18 -14.78 8.08
N PRO A 145 -7.23 -14.59 7.26
CA PRO A 145 -7.94 -13.32 7.15
C PRO A 145 -8.60 -13.00 8.48
N ARG A 146 -8.31 -11.83 9.05
CA ARG A 146 -8.74 -11.43 10.40
C ARG A 146 -9.04 -9.95 10.48
N PHE A 147 -9.64 -9.55 11.60
CA PHE A 147 -9.86 -8.13 11.93
C PHE A 147 -10.71 -7.33 10.91
N GLY A 148 -11.64 -7.99 10.23
CA GLY A 148 -12.55 -7.31 9.31
C GLY A 148 -11.85 -6.89 8.02
N VAL A 149 -11.97 -5.60 7.68
CA VAL A 149 -11.36 -4.99 6.49
C VAL A 149 -9.86 -4.70 6.64
N MET A 150 -9.30 -4.82 7.85
CA MET A 150 -7.89 -4.52 8.10
C MET A 150 -6.95 -5.59 7.52
N ARG A 151 -7.34 -6.87 7.60
CA ARG A 151 -6.60 -8.00 7.02
C ARG A 151 -7.53 -8.93 6.25
N ALA A 152 -8.07 -8.38 5.17
CA ALA A 152 -8.95 -9.04 4.21
C ALA A 152 -8.16 -9.67 3.05
N ARG A 153 -8.81 -10.53 2.26
CA ARG A 153 -8.23 -11.10 1.04
C ARG A 153 -8.44 -10.20 -0.17
N GLU A 154 -9.65 -9.69 -0.32
CA GLU A 154 -9.99 -8.66 -1.30
C GLU A 154 -10.04 -7.30 -0.61
N PHE A 155 -9.25 -6.35 -1.09
CA PHE A 155 -9.12 -5.04 -0.45
C PHE A 155 -8.85 -3.93 -1.47
N LEU A 156 -9.21 -2.70 -1.12
CA LEU A 156 -8.99 -1.53 -1.97
C LEU A 156 -7.67 -0.89 -1.61
N MET A 157 -6.81 -0.68 -2.61
CA MET A 157 -5.52 -0.05 -2.43
C MET A 157 -5.36 1.09 -3.43
N LYS A 158 -4.75 2.17 -2.97
CA LYS A 158 -4.11 3.15 -3.84
C LYS A 158 -2.67 2.72 -4.01
N ASP A 159 -2.25 2.47 -5.22
CA ASP A 159 -0.88 2.11 -5.58
C ASP A 159 -0.40 3.10 -6.64
N ALA A 160 0.75 3.71 -6.38
CA ALA A 160 1.40 4.66 -7.26
C ALA A 160 2.80 4.18 -7.61
N TYR A 161 3.25 4.54 -8.80
CA TYR A 161 4.52 4.12 -9.38
C TYR A 161 5.14 5.30 -10.10
N SER A 162 6.41 5.58 -9.81
CA SER A 162 7.14 6.69 -10.40
C SER A 162 8.35 6.19 -11.20
N PHE A 163 8.70 6.90 -12.26
CA PHE A 163 9.81 6.55 -13.16
C PHE A 163 10.76 7.74 -13.30
N HIS A 164 12.07 7.47 -13.24
CA HIS A 164 13.11 8.50 -13.12
C HIS A 164 14.37 8.17 -13.94
N GLU A 165 15.06 9.22 -14.39
CA GLU A 165 16.32 9.07 -15.14
C GLU A 165 17.49 8.59 -14.26
N ASN A 166 17.49 8.97 -12.99
CA ASN A 166 18.56 8.70 -12.02
C ASN A 166 18.00 8.65 -10.58
N GLU A 167 18.85 8.28 -9.64
CA GLU A 167 18.50 8.14 -8.21
C GLU A 167 18.15 9.49 -7.56
N GLU A 168 18.87 10.57 -7.89
CA GLU A 168 18.57 11.92 -7.36
C GLU A 168 17.13 12.37 -7.74
N CYS A 169 16.69 12.05 -8.95
CA CYS A 169 15.34 12.33 -9.43
C CYS A 169 14.28 11.48 -8.68
N LEU A 170 14.58 10.21 -8.42
CA LEU A 170 13.76 9.33 -7.58
C LEU A 170 13.64 9.87 -6.15
N ASP A 171 14.75 10.32 -5.55
CA ASP A 171 14.77 10.84 -4.18
C ASP A 171 13.84 12.05 -4.01
N LYS A 172 13.87 12.99 -4.96
CA LYS A 172 12.96 14.16 -4.96
C LYS A 172 11.49 13.73 -5.00
N THR A 173 11.17 12.74 -5.81
CA THR A 173 9.80 12.21 -5.92
C THR A 173 9.39 11.43 -4.69
N TYR A 174 10.31 10.67 -4.10
CA TYR A 174 10.10 9.94 -2.85
C TYR A 174 9.74 10.89 -1.70
N GLN A 175 10.48 12.00 -1.54
CA GLN A 175 10.16 13.03 -0.54
C GLN A 175 8.82 13.74 -0.83
N THR A 176 8.50 13.94 -2.11
CA THR A 176 7.20 14.49 -2.53
C THR A 176 6.05 13.55 -2.14
N MET A 177 6.20 12.24 -2.36
CA MET A 177 5.24 11.22 -1.95
C MET A 177 5.12 11.12 -0.43
N PHE A 178 6.24 11.14 0.29
CA PHE A 178 6.27 11.15 1.74
C PHE A 178 5.41 12.30 2.31
N LYS A 179 5.60 13.52 1.79
CA LYS A 179 4.79 14.68 2.20
C LYS A 179 3.32 14.56 1.80
N ALA A 180 3.03 14.03 0.62
CA ALA A 180 1.65 13.81 0.18
C ALA A 180 0.91 12.80 1.08
N TYR A 181 1.60 11.75 1.53
CA TYR A 181 1.06 10.77 2.47
C TYR A 181 0.78 11.40 3.83
N LYS A 182 1.71 12.20 4.37
CA LYS A 182 1.46 12.96 5.59
C LYS A 182 0.20 13.82 5.47
N ASN A 183 0.09 14.60 4.39
CA ASN A 183 -1.10 15.42 4.14
C ASN A 183 -2.39 14.60 4.04
N CYS A 184 -2.35 13.40 3.44
CA CYS A 184 -3.51 12.49 3.41
C CYS A 184 -3.95 12.11 4.82
N PHE A 185 -3.03 11.61 5.64
CA PHE A 185 -3.34 11.13 6.99
C PHE A 185 -3.71 12.26 7.95
N ASP A 186 -3.07 13.42 7.84
CA ASP A 186 -3.42 14.63 8.59
C ASP A 186 -4.87 15.08 8.27
N LYS A 187 -5.28 15.01 7.00
CA LYS A 187 -6.65 15.36 6.57
C LYS A 187 -7.70 14.35 7.01
N ILE A 188 -7.33 13.08 7.11
CA ILE A 188 -8.19 12.02 7.64
C ILE A 188 -8.34 12.19 9.16
N GLY A 189 -7.34 12.80 9.81
CA GLY A 189 -7.33 13.09 11.24
C GLY A 189 -6.71 11.97 12.08
N PHE A 190 -5.74 11.23 11.51
CA PHE A 190 -5.04 10.19 12.24
C PHE A 190 -3.87 10.73 13.06
N GLU A 191 -3.66 10.12 14.23
CA GLU A 191 -2.38 10.15 14.94
C GLU A 191 -1.55 8.97 14.43
N TYR A 192 -0.44 9.28 13.74
CA TYR A 192 0.42 8.27 13.13
C TYR A 192 1.89 8.55 13.41
N LYS A 193 2.70 7.49 13.29
CA LYS A 193 4.16 7.55 13.25
C LYS A 193 4.64 7.02 11.92
N VAL A 194 5.75 7.57 11.45
CA VAL A 194 6.43 7.09 10.25
C VAL A 194 7.68 6.36 10.70
N VAL A 195 7.84 5.12 10.27
CA VAL A 195 8.96 4.27 10.70
C VAL A 195 9.78 3.83 9.50
N ASN A 196 11.08 3.68 9.70
CA ASN A 196 11.92 2.96 8.75
C ASN A 196 11.49 1.49 8.72
N ALA A 197 11.41 0.93 7.52
CA ALA A 197 10.89 -0.42 7.29
C ALA A 197 11.88 -1.31 6.52
N ASP A 198 11.61 -2.61 6.52
CA ASP A 198 12.32 -3.56 5.65
C ASP A 198 11.80 -3.48 4.21
N ASN A 199 12.68 -3.72 3.25
CA ASN A 199 12.35 -3.62 1.83
C ASN A 199 11.58 -4.86 1.31
N GLY A 200 11.51 -5.94 2.10
CA GLY A 200 10.70 -7.13 1.85
C GLY A 200 10.89 -7.76 0.46
N GLN A 201 9.85 -8.44 -0.05
CA GLN A 201 9.87 -9.05 -1.40
C GLN A 201 9.72 -8.04 -2.56
N ILE A 202 9.36 -6.80 -2.25
CA ILE A 202 9.23 -5.71 -3.22
C ILE A 202 10.63 -5.24 -3.67
N GLY A 203 11.61 -5.35 -2.78
CA GLY A 203 13.01 -4.94 -2.99
C GLY A 203 13.20 -3.43 -2.90
N GLY A 204 14.45 -2.97 -2.84
CA GLY A 204 14.78 -1.54 -2.79
C GLY A 204 15.95 -1.19 -1.87
N SER A 205 16.23 0.10 -1.73
CA SER A 205 17.30 0.65 -0.87
C SER A 205 16.78 1.41 0.34
N GLU A 206 15.58 1.99 0.27
CA GLU A 206 14.98 2.79 1.34
C GLU A 206 13.45 2.66 1.31
N SER A 207 12.85 2.50 2.49
CA SER A 207 11.40 2.39 2.65
C SER A 207 10.92 2.99 3.96
N HIS A 208 9.70 3.55 3.95
CA HIS A 208 9.02 4.05 5.14
C HIS A 208 7.59 3.55 5.21
N GLU A 209 7.19 3.09 6.40
CA GLU A 209 5.83 2.71 6.74
C GLU A 209 5.15 3.79 7.57
N PHE A 210 3.86 4.00 7.29
CA PHE A 210 2.99 4.93 8.01
C PHE A 210 2.05 4.12 8.88
N HIS A 211 2.18 4.27 10.19
CA HIS A 211 1.44 3.49 11.18
C HIS A 211 0.52 4.36 12.00
N VAL A 212 -0.78 4.05 11.99
CA VAL A 212 -1.74 4.65 12.93
C VAL A 212 -1.57 3.99 14.29
N ILE A 213 -1.42 4.79 15.34
CA ILE A 213 -1.23 4.29 16.70
C ILE A 213 -2.54 3.72 17.23
N ALA A 214 -2.55 2.42 17.55
CA ALA A 214 -3.72 1.72 18.06
C ALA A 214 -3.33 0.47 18.87
N ASP A 215 -3.99 0.24 20.01
CA ASP A 215 -3.71 -0.91 20.89
C ASP A 215 -3.89 -2.28 20.20
N ASN A 216 -4.72 -2.32 19.16
CA ASN A 216 -4.99 -3.50 18.35
C ASN A 216 -4.19 -3.54 17.04
N GLY A 217 -3.13 -2.72 16.93
CA GLY A 217 -2.17 -2.77 15.84
C GLY A 217 -1.51 -4.14 15.72
N GLU A 218 -1.13 -4.55 14.51
CA GLU A 218 -0.43 -5.82 14.32
C GLU A 218 1.06 -5.65 14.66
N ASP A 219 1.61 -4.48 14.31
CA ASP A 219 3.03 -4.17 14.41
C ASP A 219 3.36 -3.52 15.76
N GLU A 220 4.50 -3.88 16.33
CA GLU A 220 5.04 -3.25 17.53
C GLU A 220 6.09 -2.21 17.13
N LEU A 221 5.86 -0.96 17.54
CA LEU A 221 6.65 0.20 17.18
C LEU A 221 7.43 0.71 18.39
N ILE A 222 8.70 0.96 18.17
CA ILE A 222 9.62 1.56 19.13
C ILE A 222 9.88 2.99 18.69
N PHE A 223 9.57 3.98 19.53
CA PHE A 223 9.74 5.39 19.19
C PHE A 223 10.20 6.22 20.39
N SER A 224 10.82 7.37 20.10
CA SER A 224 11.27 8.32 21.12
C SER A 224 10.09 9.14 21.68
N ASP A 225 10.14 9.44 22.97
CA ASP A 225 9.25 10.42 23.61
C ASP A 225 9.67 11.89 23.39
N SER A 226 10.84 12.13 22.80
CA SER A 226 11.43 13.46 22.65
C SER A 226 11.84 13.83 21.22
N SER A 227 11.85 12.85 20.29
CA SER A 227 12.20 13.04 18.89
C SER A 227 11.18 12.38 17.94
N ASP A 228 11.39 12.56 16.63
CA ASP A 228 10.61 11.89 15.58
C ASP A 228 11.08 10.44 15.30
N TYR A 229 12.08 9.93 16.03
CA TYR A 229 12.57 8.58 15.84
C TYR A 229 11.47 7.56 16.10
N ALA A 230 11.24 6.70 15.12
CA ALA A 230 10.35 5.56 15.22
C ALA A 230 10.81 4.44 14.26
N ILE A 231 10.73 3.20 14.73
CA ILE A 231 11.23 2.02 14.02
C ILE A 231 10.34 0.83 14.34
N ASN A 232 10.17 -0.08 13.38
CA ASN A 232 9.49 -1.34 13.62
C ASN A 232 10.39 -2.24 14.48
N SER A 233 9.83 -2.81 15.55
CA SER A 233 10.54 -3.73 16.47
C SER A 233 11.16 -4.94 15.75
N GLU A 234 10.57 -5.38 14.63
CA GLU A 234 11.08 -6.50 13.82
C GLU A 234 12.46 -6.24 13.20
N LEU A 235 12.90 -4.98 13.13
CA LEU A 235 14.24 -4.63 12.63
C LEU A 235 15.35 -4.80 13.69
N PHE A 236 15.00 -5.06 14.95
CA PHE A 236 15.97 -5.35 15.99
C PHE A 236 16.22 -6.85 16.13
N THR A 237 17.48 -7.24 16.23
CA THR A 237 17.84 -8.58 16.74
C THR A 237 17.51 -8.71 18.23
N GLU A 238 17.74 -7.63 19.00
CA GLU A 238 17.38 -7.50 20.40
C GLU A 238 16.74 -6.11 20.62
N PRO A 239 15.40 -6.03 20.78
CA PRO A 239 14.71 -4.75 20.90
C PRO A 239 14.94 -4.13 22.29
N PRO A 240 15.10 -2.80 22.39
CA PRO A 240 15.18 -2.10 23.67
C PRO A 240 13.85 -2.16 24.44
N MET A 241 13.92 -2.05 25.76
CA MET A 241 12.76 -2.06 26.66
C MET A 241 12.16 -0.66 26.82
N GLU A 242 10.87 -0.60 27.20
CA GLU A 242 10.24 0.69 27.50
C GLU A 242 10.97 1.39 28.66
N GLY A 243 11.37 2.65 28.44
CA GLY A 243 12.14 3.45 29.39
C GLY A 243 13.67 3.43 29.19
N ASP A 244 14.18 2.59 28.28
CA ASP A 244 15.60 2.63 27.89
C ASP A 244 15.93 3.93 27.14
N ASP A 245 17.22 4.25 27.04
CA ASP A 245 17.66 5.35 26.19
C ASP A 245 17.37 5.03 24.72
N CYS A 246 16.79 6.00 24.01
CA CYS A 246 16.43 5.81 22.62
C CYS A 246 17.70 5.64 21.75
N PRO A 247 17.70 4.73 20.74
CA PRO A 247 18.89 4.49 19.90
C PRO A 247 19.40 5.71 19.12
N ASP A 248 18.56 6.72 18.91
CA ASP A 248 18.95 8.00 18.32
C ASP A 248 19.61 8.98 19.30
N GLY A 249 19.78 8.57 20.57
CA GLY A 249 20.35 9.36 21.64
C GLY A 249 19.42 10.43 22.21
N SER A 250 18.15 10.48 21.79
CA SER A 250 17.20 11.51 22.21
C SER A 250 16.02 10.89 22.97
N GLY A 251 15.97 11.15 24.28
CA GLY A 251 14.84 10.75 25.13
C GLY A 251 14.78 9.26 25.43
N LYS A 252 13.59 8.80 25.80
CA LYS A 252 13.33 7.44 26.26
C LYS A 252 12.48 6.66 25.26
N VAL A 253 12.72 5.35 25.22
CA VAL A 253 11.95 4.40 24.42
C VAL A 253 10.50 4.32 24.90
N LYS A 254 9.58 4.47 23.95
CA LYS A 254 8.16 4.14 24.07
C LYS A 254 7.80 3.04 23.11
N ILE A 255 7.02 2.09 23.58
CA ILE A 255 6.54 0.95 22.80
C ILE A 255 5.03 1.08 22.68
N LYS A 256 4.53 1.13 21.44
CA LYS A 256 3.09 1.05 21.15
C LYS A 256 2.85 0.16 19.95
N ARG A 257 1.59 -0.23 19.76
CA ARG A 257 1.18 -0.98 18.57
C ARG A 257 0.66 -0.03 17.48
N GLY A 258 0.93 -0.43 16.23
CA GLY A 258 0.63 0.32 15.02
C GLY A 258 -0.18 -0.49 14.03
N ILE A 259 -1.01 0.21 13.25
CA ILE A 259 -1.66 -0.34 12.06
C ILE A 259 -1.00 0.31 10.86
N GLU A 260 -0.24 -0.46 10.07
CA GLU A 260 0.31 0.01 8.80
C GLU A 260 -0.82 0.40 7.84
N VAL A 261 -0.92 1.69 7.49
CA VAL A 261 -1.93 2.23 6.58
C VAL A 261 -1.34 2.67 5.23
N GLY A 262 -0.02 2.78 5.13
CA GLY A 262 0.66 3.07 3.88
C GLY A 262 2.15 2.79 3.96
N HIS A 263 2.76 2.59 2.79
CA HIS A 263 4.17 2.26 2.65
C HIS A 263 4.70 2.91 1.37
N ILE A 264 5.89 3.48 1.43
CA ILE A 264 6.63 4.01 0.28
C ILE A 264 7.98 3.30 0.12
N PHE A 265 8.38 3.01 -1.12
CA PHE A 265 9.61 2.28 -1.43
C PHE A 265 10.40 2.97 -2.56
N LYS A 266 11.72 3.00 -2.43
CA LYS A 266 12.64 3.20 -3.55
C LYS A 266 13.00 1.84 -4.18
N LEU A 267 12.33 1.48 -5.27
CA LEU A 267 12.54 0.21 -5.96
C LEU A 267 13.88 0.14 -6.71
N GLY A 268 14.48 1.28 -7.00
CA GLY A 268 15.69 1.34 -7.83
C GLY A 268 15.41 0.80 -9.23
N LYS A 269 16.23 -0.14 -9.70
CA LYS A 269 16.15 -0.68 -11.07
C LYS A 269 15.61 -2.10 -11.16
N ASN A 270 15.10 -2.67 -10.05
CA ASN A 270 14.73 -4.10 -9.97
C ASN A 270 13.82 -4.56 -11.13
N TYR A 271 12.71 -3.84 -11.36
CA TYR A 271 11.75 -4.19 -12.41
C TYR A 271 12.20 -3.73 -13.80
N SER A 272 12.88 -2.59 -13.89
CA SER A 272 13.35 -2.07 -15.18
C SER A 272 14.49 -2.90 -15.77
N GLU A 273 15.34 -3.48 -14.92
CA GLU A 273 16.37 -4.44 -15.32
C GLU A 273 15.76 -5.75 -15.82
N SER A 274 14.94 -6.41 -14.99
CA SER A 274 14.30 -7.70 -15.32
C SER A 274 13.39 -7.62 -16.55
N MET A 275 12.58 -6.57 -16.68
CA MET A 275 11.61 -6.43 -17.79
C MET A 275 12.12 -5.57 -18.96
N ASN A 276 13.41 -5.23 -18.95
CA ASN A 276 14.06 -4.43 -19.98
C ASN A 276 13.40 -3.06 -20.29
N ALA A 277 13.02 -2.33 -19.23
CA ALA A 277 12.45 -0.99 -19.34
C ALA A 277 13.56 0.07 -19.35
N SER A 278 13.81 0.69 -20.51
CA SER A 278 14.92 1.61 -20.69
C SER A 278 14.53 2.88 -21.45
N ILE A 279 15.30 3.95 -21.23
CA ILE A 279 15.15 5.25 -21.88
C ILE A 279 16.48 5.73 -22.47
N SER A 280 16.41 6.60 -23.48
CA SER A 280 17.56 7.38 -23.92
C SER A 280 17.78 8.57 -22.98
N ASN A 281 18.96 8.65 -22.36
CA ASN A 281 19.36 9.76 -21.49
C ASN A 281 19.89 10.99 -22.27
N LYS A 282 20.32 12.04 -21.56
CA LYS A 282 20.90 13.27 -22.15
C LYS A 282 22.15 13.04 -22.99
N GLU A 283 22.86 11.94 -22.76
CA GLU A 283 24.06 11.52 -23.50
C GLU A 283 23.74 10.58 -24.67
N ASN A 284 22.46 10.40 -25.01
CA ASN A 284 21.98 9.41 -26.00
C ASN A 284 22.36 7.96 -25.67
N LYS A 285 22.60 7.65 -24.39
CA LYS A 285 22.82 6.28 -23.91
C LYS A 285 21.50 5.69 -23.43
N ASN A 286 21.32 4.41 -23.72
CA ASN A 286 20.18 3.65 -23.24
C ASN A 286 20.41 3.23 -21.78
N VAL A 287 19.58 3.71 -20.85
CA VAL A 287 19.71 3.45 -19.41
C VAL A 287 18.41 2.88 -18.84
N LYS A 288 18.52 2.02 -17.84
CA LYS A 288 17.37 1.47 -17.10
C LYS A 288 16.75 2.54 -16.22
N MET A 289 15.42 2.63 -16.22
CA MET A 289 14.70 3.61 -15.40
C MET A 289 14.84 3.27 -13.91
N ASN A 290 15.00 4.28 -13.06
CA ASN A 290 14.82 4.12 -11.63
C ASN A 290 13.33 4.23 -11.30
N MET A 291 12.86 3.44 -10.34
CA MET A 291 11.46 3.33 -9.99
C MET A 291 11.22 3.53 -8.49
N GLY A 292 10.05 4.04 -8.15
CA GLY A 292 9.50 4.01 -6.79
C GLY A 292 8.09 3.46 -6.81
N CYS A 293 7.65 2.84 -5.71
CA CYS A 293 6.25 2.43 -5.53
C CYS A 293 5.71 2.88 -4.17
N TYR A 294 4.41 3.18 -4.15
CA TYR A 294 3.78 3.85 -3.03
C TYR A 294 2.36 3.30 -2.81
N GLY A 295 2.13 2.55 -1.72
CA GLY A 295 0.85 1.94 -1.35
C GLY A 295 0.11 2.69 -0.22
N ILE A 296 -1.22 2.81 -0.31
CA ILE A 296 -2.11 3.19 0.81
C ILE A 296 -3.26 2.18 0.84
N GLY A 297 -3.49 1.54 1.98
CA GLY A 297 -4.59 0.60 2.20
C GLY A 297 -5.92 1.33 2.37
N VAL A 298 -6.56 1.74 1.28
CA VAL A 298 -7.79 2.57 1.29
C VAL A 298 -8.93 1.93 2.09
N SER A 299 -9.11 0.60 1.99
CA SER A 299 -10.13 -0.11 2.77
C SER A 299 -9.73 -0.42 4.21
N ARG A 300 -8.43 -0.35 4.53
CA ARG A 300 -7.90 -0.58 5.88
C ARG A 300 -8.09 0.67 6.75
N ILE A 301 -8.02 1.86 6.15
CA ILE A 301 -8.38 3.17 6.70
C ILE A 301 -9.89 3.26 6.95
#